data_AF-A0A9D5ALR1-F1
#
_entry.id   AF-A0A9D5ALR1-F1
#
_cell.length_a   1.000
_cell.length_b   1.000
_cell.length_c   1.000
_cell.angle_alpha   90.00
_cell.angle_beta   90.00
_cell.angle_gamma   90.00
#
_symmetry.space_group_name_H-M   'P 1'
#
loop_
_entity.id
_entity.type
_entity.pdbx_description
1 polymer ?
#
loop_
_entity_poly.entity_id
_entity_poly.type
_entity_poly.pdbx_seq_one_letter_code
_entity_poly.pdbx_strand_id
1 'polypeptide(L)'
;MVVRSLDMEKDPFRPRENNEELLGPEVPYLSAIGALMYLANYTRPDISFVDNLLARYSSSSILRHWNRVKHVLRYLRELKNLAEIKVEGLQASLEAHEMRLKQWNSGRAKVVKQAMQARFTKKSGKEKAKQRKNLANDEKSIKNSKNRADSIKEVMANKYPWKKVDIKEARFE
;
A
#
# COMPACT_ATOMS: atom_id res chain seq x y z
N MET A 1 -6.37 -49.48 -25.26
CA MET A 1 -7.66 -48.91 -24.79
C MET A 1 -7.98 -49.55 -23.46
N VAL A 2 -7.84 -48.83 -22.34
CA VAL A 2 -8.13 -49.39 -21.01
C VAL A 2 -9.64 -49.39 -20.83
N VAL A 3 -10.26 -50.55 -21.07
CA VAL A 3 -11.67 -50.77 -20.75
C VAL A 3 -11.74 -50.88 -19.23
N ARG A 4 -12.02 -49.75 -18.55
CA ARG A 4 -12.46 -49.80 -17.16
C ARG A 4 -13.81 -50.49 -17.17
N SER A 5 -13.86 -51.74 -16.72
CA SER A 5 -15.13 -52.41 -16.42
C SER A 5 -15.89 -51.52 -15.44
N LEU A 6 -16.99 -50.93 -15.89
CA LEU A 6 -17.89 -50.18 -15.03
C LEU A 6 -18.53 -51.23 -14.10
N ASP A 7 -18.12 -51.25 -12.83
CA ASP A 7 -18.82 -51.97 -11.78
C ASP A 7 -20.26 -51.45 -11.76
N MET A 8 -21.16 -52.14 -12.46
CA MET A 8 -22.52 -51.65 -12.67
C MET A 8 -23.28 -51.47 -11.36
N GLU A 9 -22.86 -52.15 -10.29
CA GLU A 9 -23.44 -52.05 -8.94
C GLU A 9 -23.07 -50.73 -8.24
N LYS A 10 -21.93 -50.13 -8.58
CA LYS A 10 -21.51 -48.82 -8.06
C LYS A 10 -22.09 -47.67 -8.89
N ASP A 11 -22.71 -47.95 -10.03
CA ASP A 11 -23.34 -46.91 -10.85
C ASP A 11 -24.52 -46.31 -10.09
N PRO A 12 -24.42 -45.02 -9.75
CA PRO A 12 -25.39 -44.41 -8.88
C PRO A 12 -26.62 -43.86 -9.64
N PHE A 13 -26.67 -44.06 -10.95
CA PHE A 13 -27.84 -43.88 -11.83
C PHE A 13 -28.30 -45.21 -12.46
N ARG A 14 -27.93 -46.36 -11.88
CA ARG A 14 -28.52 -47.66 -12.25
C ARG A 14 -30.05 -47.63 -12.10
N PRO A 15 -30.81 -48.33 -12.97
CA PRO A 15 -32.24 -48.56 -12.76
C PRO A 15 -32.54 -49.12 -11.36
N ARG A 16 -33.74 -48.80 -10.85
CA ARG A 16 -34.20 -49.26 -9.54
C ARG A 16 -34.21 -50.80 -9.47
N GLU A 17 -33.67 -51.33 -8.38
CA GLU A 17 -33.74 -52.77 -8.07
C GLU A 17 -34.94 -53.08 -7.16
N ASN A 18 -35.42 -54.32 -7.18
CA ASN A 18 -36.62 -54.74 -6.43
C ASN A 18 -36.44 -54.72 -4.90
N ASN A 19 -35.20 -54.68 -4.42
CA ASN A 19 -34.81 -54.54 -3.02
C ASN A 19 -34.80 -53.09 -2.52
N GLU A 20 -34.97 -52.10 -3.41
CA GLU A 20 -34.93 -50.68 -3.06
C GLU A 20 -36.36 -50.13 -2.83
N GLU A 21 -36.61 -49.66 -1.61
CA GLU A 21 -37.87 -49.01 -1.24
C GLU A 21 -37.99 -47.60 -1.83
N LEU A 22 -39.21 -47.24 -2.23
CA LEU A 22 -39.53 -45.90 -2.69
C LEU A 22 -39.48 -44.92 -1.52
N LEU A 23 -39.11 -43.68 -1.83
CA LEU A 23 -39.25 -42.58 -0.89
C LEU A 23 -40.73 -42.37 -0.54
N GLY A 24 -41.02 -42.27 0.75
CA GLY A 24 -42.33 -41.90 1.24
C GLY A 24 -42.69 -40.45 0.89
N PRO A 25 -43.98 -40.08 0.99
CA PRO A 25 -44.47 -38.72 0.70
C PRO A 25 -43.90 -37.64 1.62
N GLU A 26 -43.25 -38.03 2.73
CA GLU A 26 -42.56 -37.12 3.65
C GLU A 26 -41.37 -36.39 2.99
N VAL A 27 -40.74 -36.99 1.97
CA VAL A 27 -39.58 -36.39 1.31
C VAL A 27 -40.04 -35.61 0.06
N PRO A 28 -39.87 -34.28 0.02
CA PRO A 28 -40.35 -33.45 -1.08
C PRO A 28 -39.40 -33.49 -2.29
N TYR A 29 -39.20 -34.68 -2.87
CA TYR A 29 -38.25 -34.90 -3.97
C TYR A 29 -38.55 -34.04 -5.21
N LEU A 30 -39.80 -34.04 -5.67
CA LEU A 30 -40.25 -33.25 -6.83
C LEU A 30 -40.04 -31.75 -6.65
N SER A 31 -40.34 -31.24 -5.45
CA SER A 31 -40.13 -29.83 -5.12
C SER A 31 -38.65 -29.46 -5.17
N ALA A 32 -37.78 -30.33 -4.62
CA ALA A 32 -36.33 -30.13 -4.67
C ALA A 32 -35.79 -30.13 -6.10
N ILE A 33 -36.24 -31.05 -6.96
CA ILE A 33 -35.86 -31.08 -8.38
C ILE A 33 -36.35 -29.81 -9.10
N GLY A 34 -37.59 -29.36 -8.87
CA GLY A 34 -38.09 -28.12 -9.45
C GLY A 34 -37.24 -26.89 -9.09
N ALA A 35 -36.79 -26.81 -7.84
CA ALA A 35 -35.90 -25.75 -7.38
C ALA A 35 -34.50 -25.84 -8.03
N LEU A 36 -33.94 -27.06 -8.15
CA LEU A 36 -32.66 -27.29 -8.83
C LEU A 36 -32.72 -26.96 -10.31
N MET A 37 -33.80 -27.31 -11.00
CA MET A 37 -34.06 -26.97 -12.39
C MET A 37 -34.12 -25.46 -12.61
N TYR A 38 -34.77 -24.71 -11.71
CA TYR A 38 -34.76 -23.25 -11.77
C TYR A 38 -33.33 -22.70 -11.64
N LEU A 39 -32.56 -23.19 -10.66
CA LEU A 39 -31.17 -22.75 -10.48
C LEU A 39 -30.30 -23.06 -11.70
N ALA A 40 -30.45 -24.26 -12.28
CA ALA A 40 -29.73 -24.72 -13.47
C ALA A 40 -29.94 -23.78 -14.66
N ASN A 41 -31.17 -23.35 -14.90
CA ASN A 41 -31.51 -22.51 -16.05
C ASN A 41 -31.06 -21.05 -15.91
N TYR A 42 -31.14 -20.47 -14.71
CA TYR A 42 -30.96 -19.02 -14.55
C TYR A 42 -29.61 -18.59 -13.99
N THR A 43 -29.04 -19.37 -13.07
CA THR A 43 -27.89 -18.91 -12.27
C THR A 43 -26.71 -19.86 -12.30
N ARG A 44 -26.95 -21.14 -12.58
CA ARG A 44 -25.99 -22.20 -12.28
C ARG A 44 -26.02 -23.36 -13.28
N PRO A 45 -25.60 -23.14 -14.53
CA PRO A 45 -25.70 -24.17 -15.57
C PRO A 45 -24.80 -25.38 -15.32
N ASP A 46 -23.82 -25.30 -14.42
CA ASP A 46 -22.92 -26.40 -14.00
C ASP A 46 -23.65 -27.60 -13.38
N ILE A 47 -24.82 -27.39 -12.74
CA ILE A 47 -25.61 -28.50 -12.17
C ILE A 47 -26.61 -29.13 -13.16
N SER A 48 -26.80 -28.54 -14.35
CA SER A 48 -27.85 -28.93 -15.31
C SER A 48 -27.78 -30.40 -15.70
N PHE A 49 -26.57 -30.95 -15.84
CA PHE A 49 -26.40 -32.37 -16.19
C PHE A 49 -26.93 -33.30 -15.10
N VAL A 50 -26.63 -32.99 -13.84
CA VAL A 50 -27.03 -33.82 -12.70
C VAL A 50 -28.53 -33.69 -12.45
N ASP A 51 -29.08 -32.48 -12.57
CA ASP A 51 -30.51 -32.23 -12.43
C ASP A 51 -31.34 -32.99 -13.47
N ASN A 52 -30.94 -32.93 -14.74
CA ASN A 52 -31.58 -33.69 -15.82
C ASN A 52 -31.58 -35.20 -15.56
N LEU A 53 -30.50 -35.75 -14.99
CA LEU A 53 -30.44 -37.17 -14.64
C LEU A 53 -31.36 -37.51 -13.47
N LEU A 54 -31.44 -36.65 -12.45
CA LEU A 54 -32.29 -36.87 -11.28
C LEU A 54 -33.78 -36.69 -11.59
N ALA A 55 -34.13 -35.81 -12.53
CA ALA A 55 -35.50 -35.57 -13.00
C ALA A 55 -36.13 -36.83 -13.63
N ARG A 56 -35.32 -37.73 -14.21
CA ARG A 56 -35.79 -39.02 -14.77
C ARG A 56 -36.39 -39.95 -13.73
N TYR A 57 -36.03 -39.79 -12.46
CA TYR A 57 -36.51 -40.61 -11.34
C TYR A 57 -37.59 -39.90 -10.51
N SER A 58 -38.22 -38.86 -11.06
CA SER A 58 -39.26 -38.06 -10.40
C SER A 58 -40.47 -38.87 -9.94
N SER A 59 -40.89 -39.88 -10.73
CA SER A 59 -42.03 -40.75 -10.40
C SER A 59 -41.69 -41.93 -9.47
N SER A 60 -40.42 -42.34 -9.41
CA SER A 60 -39.98 -43.53 -8.68
C SER A 60 -38.66 -43.26 -7.95
N SER A 61 -38.65 -42.24 -7.11
CA SER A 61 -37.44 -41.83 -6.40
C SER A 61 -37.15 -42.77 -5.20
N ILE A 62 -35.87 -43.07 -5.00
CA ILE A 62 -35.35 -43.92 -3.92
C ILE A 62 -34.33 -43.13 -3.08
N LEU A 63 -33.98 -43.65 -1.91
CA LEU A 63 -33.02 -43.02 -0.98
C LEU A 63 -31.67 -42.66 -1.64
N ARG A 64 -31.19 -43.46 -2.60
CA ARG A 64 -29.96 -43.17 -3.36
C ARG A 64 -30.06 -41.88 -4.18
N HIS A 65 -31.19 -41.66 -4.87
CA HIS A 65 -31.43 -40.42 -5.62
C HIS A 65 -31.58 -39.23 -4.68
N TRP A 66 -32.23 -39.41 -3.52
CA TRP A 66 -32.30 -38.35 -2.51
C TRP A 66 -30.94 -37.97 -1.93
N ASN A 67 -30.06 -38.94 -1.69
CA ASN A 67 -28.69 -38.66 -1.25
C ASN A 67 -27.91 -37.84 -2.30
N ARG A 68 -28.17 -38.05 -3.60
CA ARG A 68 -27.60 -37.20 -4.66
C ARG A 68 -28.14 -35.79 -4.64
N VAL A 69 -29.45 -35.61 -4.46
CA VAL A 69 -30.06 -34.27 -4.31
C VAL A 69 -29.41 -33.53 -3.15
N LYS A 70 -29.26 -34.17 -1.99
CA LYS A 70 -28.55 -33.58 -0.83
C LYS A 70 -27.10 -33.22 -1.15
N HIS A 71 -26.41 -34.05 -1.94
CA HIS A 71 -25.05 -33.76 -2.39
C HIS A 71 -24.97 -32.51 -3.25
N VAL A 72 -25.89 -32.34 -4.21
CA VAL A 72 -25.98 -31.14 -5.06
C VAL A 72 -26.27 -29.90 -4.22
N LEU A 73 -27.20 -29.98 -3.28
CA LEU A 73 -27.51 -28.87 -2.38
C LEU A 73 -26.31 -28.47 -1.52
N ARG A 74 -25.51 -29.44 -1.05
CA ARG A 74 -24.27 -29.17 -0.31
C ARG A 74 -23.23 -28.49 -1.20
N TYR A 75 -23.02 -28.98 -2.41
CA TYR A 75 -22.13 -28.36 -3.39
C TYR A 75 -22.52 -26.90 -3.67
N LEU A 76 -23.81 -26.62 -3.86
CA LEU A 76 -24.32 -25.27 -4.07
C LEU A 76 -24.03 -24.33 -2.89
N ARG A 77 -24.10 -24.84 -1.65
CA ARG A 77 -23.76 -24.09 -0.43
C ARG A 77 -22.27 -23.76 -0.37
N GLU A 78 -21.41 -24.74 -0.62
CA GLU A 78 -19.95 -24.56 -0.59
C GLU A 78 -19.48 -23.51 -1.60
N LEU A 79 -20.10 -23.48 -2.78
CA LEU A 79 -19.76 -22.49 -3.78
C LEU A 79 -20.18 -21.05 -3.41
N LYS A 80 -21.21 -20.84 -2.57
CA LYS A 80 -21.55 -19.49 -2.06
C LYS A 80 -20.42 -18.96 -1.18
N ASN A 81 -19.91 -19.81 -0.29
CA ASN A 81 -18.79 -19.47 0.59
C ASN A 81 -17.51 -19.18 -0.21
N LEU A 82 -17.26 -19.94 -1.30
CA LEU A 82 -16.09 -19.72 -2.15
C LEU A 82 -16.14 -18.35 -2.87
N ALA A 83 -17.33 -17.93 -3.30
CA ALA A 83 -17.52 -16.63 -3.93
C ALA A 83 -17.24 -15.49 -2.94
N GLU A 84 -17.67 -15.65 -1.69
CA GLU A 84 -17.43 -14.69 -0.60
C GLU A 84 -15.93 -14.55 -0.29
N ILE A 85 -15.22 -15.68 -0.13
CA ILE A 85 -13.76 -15.70 0.08
C ILE A 85 -13.01 -15.00 -1.06
N LYS A 86 -13.45 -15.17 -2.32
CA LYS A 86 -12.82 -14.52 -3.47
C LYS A 86 -13.00 -13.01 -3.46
N VAL A 87 -14.17 -12.52 -3.03
CA VAL A 87 -14.45 -11.07 -2.91
C VAL A 87 -13.58 -10.46 -1.82
N GLU A 88 -13.51 -11.09 -0.64
CA GLU A 88 -12.66 -10.64 0.46
C GLU A 88 -11.17 -10.64 0.08
N GLY A 89 -10.70 -11.68 -0.62
CA GLY A 89 -9.32 -11.75 -1.10
C GLY A 89 -8.97 -10.65 -2.11
N LEU A 90 -9.91 -10.30 -2.99
CA LEU A 90 -9.76 -9.17 -3.92
C LEU A 90 -9.75 -7.83 -3.17
N GLN A 91 -10.63 -7.68 -2.18
CA GLN A 91 -10.72 -6.49 -1.34
C GLN A 91 -9.45 -6.28 -0.51
N ALA A 92 -8.92 -7.34 0.11
CA ALA A 92 -7.66 -7.29 0.85
C ALA A 92 -6.47 -6.91 -0.04
N SER A 93 -6.45 -7.40 -1.28
CA SER A 93 -5.43 -7.03 -2.28
C SER A 93 -5.51 -5.54 -2.66
N LEU A 94 -6.74 -5.03 -2.86
CA LEU A 94 -7.00 -3.63 -3.15
C LEU A 94 -6.55 -2.73 -1.99
N GLU A 95 -6.95 -3.06 -0.76
CA GLU A 95 -6.59 -2.32 0.44
C GLU A 95 -5.07 -2.29 0.67
N ALA A 96 -4.38 -3.41 0.44
CA ALA A 96 -2.93 -3.48 0.52
C ALA A 96 -2.24 -2.56 -0.50
N HIS A 97 -2.79 -2.46 -1.71
CA HIS A 97 -2.28 -1.54 -2.74
C HIS A 97 -2.51 -0.07 -2.37
N GLU A 98 -3.70 0.27 -1.89
CA GLU A 98 -4.01 1.63 -1.42
C GLU A 98 -3.13 2.06 -0.25
N MET A 99 -2.86 1.16 0.70
CA MET A 99 -1.94 1.38 1.82
C MET A 99 -0.52 1.69 1.33
N ARG A 100 -0.02 0.99 0.31
CA ARG A 100 1.29 1.30 -0.31
C ARG A 100 1.31 2.69 -0.94
N LEU A 101 0.26 3.06 -1.67
CA LEU A 101 0.17 4.39 -2.30
C LEU A 101 0.17 5.51 -1.25
N LYS A 102 -0.57 5.34 -0.15
CA LYS A 102 -0.57 6.28 0.98
C LYS A 102 0.81 6.41 1.61
N GLN A 103 1.52 5.30 1.81
CA GLN A 103 2.91 5.32 2.28
C GLN A 103 3.84 6.06 1.33
N TRP A 104 3.79 5.76 0.03
CA TRP A 104 4.63 6.38 -1.00
C TRP A 104 4.43 7.89 -1.07
N ASN A 105 3.17 8.34 -1.07
CA ASN A 105 2.83 9.76 -1.07
C ASN A 105 3.31 10.47 0.21
N SER A 106 3.15 9.83 1.39
CA SER A 106 3.67 10.39 2.65
C SER A 106 5.20 10.46 2.69
N GLY A 107 5.89 9.44 2.15
CA GLY A 107 7.34 9.37 2.10
C GLY A 107 7.91 10.45 1.19
N ARG A 108 7.32 10.64 0.00
CA ARG A 108 7.67 11.71 -0.93
C ARG A 108 7.50 13.09 -0.29
N ALA A 109 6.39 13.31 0.42
CA ALA A 109 6.16 14.56 1.16
C ALA A 109 7.19 14.81 2.28
N LYS A 110 7.61 13.77 3.01
CA LYS A 110 8.68 13.86 4.02
C LYS A 110 10.02 14.22 3.40
N VAL A 111 10.40 13.57 2.30
CA VAL A 111 11.64 13.85 1.57
C VAL A 111 11.66 15.27 1.03
N VAL A 112 10.54 15.75 0.47
CA VAL A 112 10.40 17.13 -0.01
C VAL A 112 10.51 18.15 1.13
N LYS A 113 9.90 17.89 2.29
CA LYS A 113 10.06 18.75 3.49
C LYS A 113 11.51 18.81 3.95
N GLN A 114 12.19 17.67 4.03
CA GLN A 114 13.59 17.61 4.45
C GLN A 114 14.52 18.30 3.44
N ALA A 115 14.27 18.13 2.14
CA ALA A 115 15.00 18.81 1.08
C ALA A 115 14.77 20.33 1.09
N MET A 116 13.54 20.79 1.38
CA MET A 116 13.25 22.21 1.56
C MET A 116 14.03 22.77 2.76
N GLN A 117 13.96 22.12 3.93
CA GLN A 117 14.68 22.55 5.13
C GLN A 117 16.19 22.62 4.89
N ALA A 118 16.78 21.63 4.21
CA ALA A 118 18.20 21.62 3.85
C ALA A 118 18.61 22.74 2.87
N ARG A 119 17.69 23.20 2.01
CA ARG A 119 17.94 24.36 1.11
C ARG A 119 17.94 25.68 1.90
N PHE A 120 17.03 25.85 2.86
CA PHE A 120 16.97 27.05 3.69
C PHE A 120 18.22 27.21 4.58
N THR A 121 18.72 26.14 5.18
CA THR A 121 19.92 26.19 6.04
C THR A 121 21.20 26.50 5.26
N LYS A 122 21.36 25.95 4.03
CA LYS A 122 22.50 26.26 3.16
C LYS A 122 22.53 27.73 2.71
N LYS A 123 21.36 28.35 2.48
CA LYS A 123 21.27 29.77 2.09
C LYS A 123 21.70 30.68 3.25
N SER A 124 21.19 30.41 4.45
CA SER A 124 21.59 31.08 5.70
C SER A 124 23.10 30.98 6.00
N GLY A 125 23.69 29.78 5.86
CA GLY A 125 25.12 29.59 6.11
C GLY A 125 26.04 30.34 5.13
N LYS A 126 25.69 30.39 3.84
CA LYS A 126 26.46 31.14 2.83
C LYS A 126 26.40 32.65 3.05
N GLU A 127 25.24 33.16 3.44
CA GLU A 127 25.02 34.59 3.71
C GLU A 127 25.80 35.04 4.94
N LYS A 128 25.78 34.25 6.03
CA LYS A 128 26.61 34.46 7.22
C LYS A 128 28.10 34.38 6.91
N ALA A 129 28.53 33.42 6.09
CA ALA A 129 29.94 33.30 5.69
C ALA A 129 30.42 34.50 4.86
N LYS A 130 29.55 35.06 3.99
CA LYS A 130 29.85 36.27 3.21
C LYS A 130 29.97 37.50 4.12
N GLN A 131 29.06 37.68 5.06
CA GLN A 131 29.13 38.77 6.05
C GLN A 131 30.41 38.70 6.90
N ARG A 132 30.81 37.52 7.37
CA ARG A 132 32.05 37.34 8.15
C ARG A 132 33.31 37.71 7.36
N LYS A 133 33.35 37.43 6.05
CA LYS A 133 34.48 37.82 5.19
C LYS A 133 34.56 39.33 5.00
N ASN A 134 33.41 40.00 4.86
CA ASN A 134 33.36 41.45 4.75
C ASN A 134 33.85 42.12 6.04
N LEU A 135 33.35 41.67 7.21
CA LEU A 135 33.80 42.17 8.51
C LEU A 135 35.33 42.01 8.71
N ALA A 136 35.88 40.86 8.32
CA ALA A 136 37.32 40.60 8.41
C ALA A 136 38.15 41.47 7.45
N ASN A 137 37.60 41.86 6.30
CA ASN A 137 38.26 42.77 5.36
C ASN A 137 38.22 44.22 5.88
N ASP A 138 37.12 44.62 6.50
CA ASP A 138 36.98 45.95 7.12
C ASP A 138 37.97 46.11 8.29
N GLU A 139 38.11 45.08 9.14
CA GLU A 139 39.11 45.07 10.22
C GLU A 139 40.55 45.17 9.71
N LYS A 140 40.88 44.50 8.60
CA LYS A 140 42.21 44.60 7.97
C LYS A 140 42.46 45.99 7.39
N SER A 141 41.44 46.60 6.78
CA SER A 141 41.51 47.96 6.26
C SER A 141 41.78 48.98 7.38
N ILE A 142 41.08 48.86 8.51
CA ILE A 142 41.26 49.71 9.70
C ILE A 142 42.66 49.54 10.32
N LYS A 143 43.20 48.32 10.36
CA LYS A 143 44.56 48.08 10.86
C LYS A 143 45.61 48.69 9.94
N ASN A 144 45.42 48.59 8.63
CA ASN A 144 46.36 49.15 7.67
C ASN A 144 46.38 50.69 7.69
N SER A 145 45.22 51.33 7.83
CA SER A 145 45.14 52.79 7.97
C SER A 145 45.80 53.29 9.27
N LYS A 146 45.64 52.55 10.37
CA LYS A 146 46.33 52.85 11.65
C LYS A 146 47.85 52.75 11.50
N ASN A 147 48.35 51.64 10.92
CA ASN A 147 49.78 51.46 10.69
C ASN A 147 50.37 52.56 9.80
N ARG A 148 49.63 52.99 8.77
CA ARG A 148 50.04 54.08 7.88
C ARG A 148 50.05 55.44 8.60
N ALA A 149 49.07 55.69 9.47
CA ALA A 149 49.04 56.90 10.31
C ALA A 149 50.20 56.93 11.32
N ASP A 150 50.53 55.80 11.94
CA ASP A 150 51.63 55.71 12.89
C ASP A 150 53.00 55.84 12.19
N SER A 151 53.15 55.30 10.98
CA SER A 151 54.34 55.53 10.15
C SER A 151 54.48 57.00 9.72
N ILE A 152 53.39 57.68 9.37
CA ILE A 152 53.42 59.13 9.06
C ILE A 152 53.79 59.93 10.31
N LYS A 153 53.26 59.59 11.49
CA LYS A 153 53.65 60.23 12.76
C LYS A 153 55.14 60.06 13.04
N GLU A 154 55.69 58.87 12.79
CA GLU A 154 57.11 58.57 12.97
C GLU A 154 57.99 59.39 12.01
N VAL A 155 57.62 59.47 10.73
CA VAL A 155 58.31 60.31 9.74
C VAL A 155 58.26 61.79 10.13
N MET A 156 57.10 62.29 10.57
CA MET A 156 56.94 63.67 11.03
C MET A 156 57.76 63.96 12.30
N ALA A 157 57.86 63.00 13.21
CA ALA A 157 58.67 63.10 14.42
C ALA A 157 60.18 63.13 14.14
N ASN A 158 60.64 62.44 13.08
CA ASN A 158 62.05 62.43 12.67
C ASN A 158 62.44 63.62 11.78
N LYS A 159 61.51 64.14 10.96
CA LYS A 159 61.75 65.30 10.08
C LYS A 159 61.79 66.62 10.85
N TYR A 160 61.08 66.71 11.97
CA TYR A 160 61.02 67.91 12.80
C TYR A 160 61.35 67.58 14.27
N PRO A 161 62.60 67.19 14.59
CA PRO A 161 62.97 66.75 15.95
C PRO A 161 62.81 67.86 16.99
N TRP A 162 62.99 69.12 16.58
CA TRP A 162 62.85 70.33 17.40
C TRP A 162 61.40 70.59 17.87
N LYS A 163 60.39 69.93 17.29
CA LYS A 163 58.99 70.06 17.74
C LYS A 163 58.64 69.18 18.95
N LYS A 164 59.57 68.36 19.44
CA LYS A 164 59.40 67.60 20.69
C LYS A 164 59.66 68.44 21.95
N VAL A 165 59.98 69.73 21.82
CA VAL A 165 60.10 70.63 22.96
C VAL A 165 58.71 70.84 23.55
N ASP A 166 58.48 70.23 24.72
CA ASP A 166 57.24 70.34 25.46
C ASP A 166 56.86 71.82 25.67
N ILE A 167 55.63 72.18 25.31
CA ILE A 167 55.05 73.54 25.48
C ILE A 167 54.80 73.85 26.98
N LYS A 168 55.47 73.16 27.91
CA LYS A 168 55.31 73.38 29.36
C LYS A 168 56.26 74.43 29.95
N GLU A 169 57.15 75.02 29.15
CA GLU A 169 58.16 75.97 29.64
C GLU A 169 58.17 77.33 28.93
N ALA A 170 57.01 77.77 28.45
CA ALA A 170 56.82 79.13 27.92
C ALA A 170 55.57 79.79 28.51
N ARG A 171 55.60 80.08 29.81
CA ARG A 171 54.89 81.21 30.39
C ARG A 171 55.89 82.04 31.19
N PHE A 172 56.16 83.23 30.64
CA PHE A 172 56.70 84.38 31.34
C PHE A 172 55.85 84.69 32.58
N GLU A 173 56.49 84.73 33.75
CA GLU A 173 56.70 85.93 34.58
C GLU A 173 57.87 85.67 35.54
#